data_AF-A0A965B361-F1
#
_entry.id   AF-A0A965B361-F1
#
_cell.length_a   1.000
_cell.length_b   1.000
_cell.length_c   1.000
_cell.angle_alpha   90.00
_cell.angle_beta   90.00
_cell.angle_gamma   90.00
#
_symmetry.space_group_name_H-M   'P 1'
#
loop_
_entity.id
_entity.type
_entity.pdbx_description
1 polymer ?
#
loop_
_entity_poly.entity_id
_entity_poly.type
_entity_poly.pdbx_seq_one_letter_code
_entity_poly.pdbx_strand_id
1 'polypeptide(L)'
;SDRFELYMGGMGSEDTNFHADVYRRMGYAEVVDDVTKLFRSGQKEKAATIIPDELVDDAAIVGDVDFVRKQIAVWEAAGVTMMVIGARSPEQIRELAALL
;
A
#
# COMPACT_ATOMS: atom_id res chain seq x y z
N SER A 1 -5.07 6.73 6.83
CA SER A 1 -5.27 5.33 7.20
C SER A 1 -5.54 4.60 5.91
N ASP A 2 -4.48 4.12 5.29
CA ASP A 2 -4.58 3.29 4.10
C ASP A 2 -5.04 1.91 4.56
N ARG A 3 -6.11 1.40 3.95
CA ARG A 3 -6.80 0.19 4.43
C ARG A 3 -6.18 -1.08 3.84
N PHE A 4 -4.88 -1.29 4.05
CA PHE A 4 -4.16 -2.45 3.50
C PHE A 4 -4.84 -3.79 3.85
N GLU A 5 -5.40 -3.91 5.06
CA GLU A 5 -6.15 -5.08 5.50
C GLU A 5 -7.40 -5.35 4.65
N LEU A 6 -8.06 -4.30 4.13
CA LEU A 6 -9.17 -4.44 3.20
C LEU A 6 -8.67 -4.83 1.80
N TYR A 7 -7.60 -4.20 1.31
CA TYR A 7 -7.03 -4.54 -0.01
C TYR A 7 -6.57 -6.00 -0.06
N MET A 8 -5.91 -6.48 1.00
CA MET A 8 -5.44 -7.87 1.08
C MET A 8 -6.55 -8.87 1.39
N GLY A 9 -7.41 -8.59 2.37
CA GLY A 9 -8.32 -9.61 2.92
C GLY A 9 -9.78 -9.48 2.50
N GLY A 10 -10.21 -8.33 1.98
CA GLY A 10 -11.63 -7.98 1.92
C GLY A 10 -12.16 -7.49 0.58
N MET A 11 -11.34 -7.37 -0.46
CA MET A 11 -11.81 -7.02 -1.80
C MET A 11 -11.90 -8.24 -2.72
N GLY A 12 -13.07 -8.44 -3.30
CA GLY A 12 -13.32 -9.60 -4.18
C GLY A 12 -13.66 -10.88 -3.42
N SER A 13 -13.70 -12.01 -4.14
CA SER A 13 -13.93 -13.33 -3.55
C SER A 13 -12.61 -13.94 -3.07
N GLU A 14 -12.65 -15.12 -2.42
CA GLU A 14 -11.43 -15.81 -1.97
C GLU A 14 -10.48 -16.13 -3.11
N ASP A 15 -11.07 -16.52 -4.23
CA ASP A 15 -10.34 -16.96 -5.42
C ASP A 15 -10.04 -15.79 -6.37
N THR A 16 -10.60 -14.60 -6.12
CA THR A 16 -10.47 -13.43 -6.99
C THR A 16 -10.27 -12.15 -6.19
N ASN A 17 -9.11 -12.04 -5.55
CA ASN A 17 -8.60 -10.77 -5.03
C ASN A 17 -7.30 -10.35 -5.74
N PHE A 18 -7.45 -9.58 -6.83
CA PHE A 18 -6.31 -9.07 -7.61
C PHE A 18 -5.40 -8.12 -6.80
N HIS A 19 -5.92 -7.48 -5.75
CA HIS A 19 -5.09 -6.65 -4.88
C HIS A 19 -4.17 -7.51 -4.03
N ALA A 20 -4.70 -8.61 -3.46
CA ALA A 20 -3.89 -9.59 -2.72
C ALA A 20 -2.78 -10.17 -3.60
N ASP A 21 -3.05 -10.44 -4.87
CA ASP A 21 -2.07 -10.99 -5.81
C ASP A 21 -0.85 -10.09 -6.03
N VAL A 22 -1.01 -8.76 -5.94
CA VAL A 22 0.12 -7.82 -6.01
C VAL A 22 1.10 -8.11 -4.87
N TYR A 23 0.61 -8.15 -3.63
CA TYR A 23 1.44 -8.38 -2.45
C TYR A 23 2.03 -9.80 -2.42
N ARG A 24 1.31 -10.80 -2.94
CA ARG A 24 1.87 -12.16 -3.12
C ARG A 24 3.07 -12.16 -4.07
N ARG A 25 2.98 -11.43 -5.20
CA ARG A 25 4.09 -11.30 -6.17
C ARG A 25 5.29 -10.52 -5.61
N MET A 26 5.04 -9.64 -4.64
CA MET A 26 6.08 -8.94 -3.90
C MET A 26 6.77 -9.83 -2.84
N GLY A 27 6.30 -11.07 -2.64
CA GLY A 27 6.89 -12.02 -1.68
C GLY A 27 6.16 -12.12 -0.35
N TYR A 28 5.07 -11.38 -0.15
CA TYR A 28 4.33 -11.31 1.12
C TYR A 28 3.17 -12.30 1.21
N ALA A 29 3.28 -13.47 0.59
CA ALA A 29 2.15 -14.40 0.47
C ALA A 29 1.60 -14.87 1.82
N GLU A 30 2.48 -15.18 2.78
CA GLU A 30 2.08 -15.59 4.13
C GLU A 30 1.34 -14.48 4.88
N VAL A 31 1.83 -13.24 4.78
CA VAL A 31 1.18 -12.06 5.39
C VAL A 31 -0.23 -11.87 4.81
N VAL A 32 -0.37 -12.00 3.48
CA VAL A 32 -1.67 -11.88 2.81
C VAL A 32 -2.66 -12.93 3.30
N ASP A 33 -2.22 -14.19 3.48
CA ASP A 33 -3.08 -15.28 3.93
C ASP A 33 -3.56 -15.06 5.37
N ASP A 34 -2.65 -14.65 6.26
CA ASP A 34 -2.98 -14.34 7.66
C ASP A 34 -3.91 -13.14 7.80
N VAL A 35 -3.65 -12.06 7.04
CA VAL A 35 -4.52 -10.87 6.98
C VAL A 35 -5.90 -11.26 6.47
N THR A 36 -5.98 -12.08 5.42
CA THR A 36 -7.25 -12.55 4.85
C THR A 36 -8.07 -13.33 5.86
N LYS A 37 -7.43 -14.27 6.58
CA LYS A 37 -8.07 -15.06 7.62
C LYS A 37 -8.62 -14.18 8.75
N LEU A 38 -7.80 -13.25 9.27
CA LEU A 38 -8.23 -12.34 10.34
C LEU A 38 -9.36 -11.44 9.87
N PHE A 39 -9.24 -10.84 8.68
CA PHE A 39 -10.23 -9.93 8.12
C PHE A 39 -11.59 -10.61 7.96
N ARG A 40 -11.61 -11.83 7.39
CA ARG A 40 -12.85 -12.60 7.17
C ARG A 40 -13.47 -13.14 8.44
N SER A 41 -12.66 -13.37 9.48
CA SER A 41 -13.15 -13.67 10.84
C SER A 41 -13.74 -12.45 11.57
N GLY A 42 -13.78 -11.27 10.92
CA GLY A 42 -14.26 -10.03 11.51
C GLY A 42 -13.23 -9.30 12.37
N GLN A 43 -12.01 -9.83 12.52
CA GLN A 43 -10.94 -9.28 13.35
C GLN A 43 -10.08 -8.26 12.57
N LYS A 44 -10.72 -7.24 12.00
CA LYS A 44 -10.08 -6.27 11.10
C LYS A 44 -8.93 -5.49 11.75
N GLU A 45 -9.09 -5.09 13.00
CA GLU A 45 -8.04 -4.36 13.73
C GLU A 45 -6.78 -5.22 13.89
N LYS A 46 -6.94 -6.50 14.24
CA LYS A 46 -5.81 -7.44 14.31
C LYS A 46 -5.18 -7.68 12.95
N ALA A 47 -5.99 -7.76 11.90
CA ALA A 47 -5.50 -7.90 10.52
C ALA A 47 -4.59 -6.72 10.14
N ALA A 48 -4.93 -5.48 10.53
CA ALA A 48 -4.08 -4.32 10.30
C ALA A 48 -2.75 -4.39 11.08
N THR A 49 -2.77 -4.89 12.32
CA THR A 49 -1.56 -4.90 13.19
C THR A 49 -0.48 -5.91 12.78
N ILE A 50 -0.82 -6.91 11.96
CA ILE A 50 0.15 -7.93 11.52
C ILE A 50 0.82 -7.58 10.19
N ILE A 51 0.41 -6.47 9.56
CA ILE A 51 1.02 -5.99 8.31
C ILE A 51 2.35 -5.33 8.70
N PRO A 52 3.50 -5.82 8.19
CA PRO A 52 4.80 -5.26 8.53
C PRO A 52 5.01 -3.90 7.85
N ASP A 53 5.74 -3.01 8.52
CA ASP A 53 6.07 -1.69 7.98
C ASP A 53 6.82 -1.77 6.63
N GLU A 54 7.68 -2.79 6.45
CA GLU A 54 8.41 -3.03 5.19
C GLU A 54 7.46 -3.24 4.00
N LEU A 55 6.34 -3.94 4.19
CA LEU A 55 5.34 -4.10 3.14
C LEU A 55 4.71 -2.75 2.79
N VAL A 56 4.42 -1.93 3.81
CA VAL A 56 3.86 -0.59 3.61
C VAL A 56 4.84 0.27 2.81
N ASP A 57 6.12 0.22 3.14
CA ASP A 57 7.18 0.96 2.45
C ASP A 57 7.37 0.49 0.99
N ASP A 58 7.22 -0.81 0.73
CA ASP A 58 7.30 -1.37 -0.63
C ASP A 58 6.08 -1.04 -1.49
N ALA A 59 4.92 -0.75 -0.86
CA ALA A 59 3.64 -0.57 -1.54
C ALA A 59 3.18 0.90 -1.61
N ALA A 60 3.70 1.77 -0.73
CA ALA A 60 3.33 3.16 -0.64
C ALA A 60 4.49 4.02 -0.14
N ILE A 61 4.54 5.27 -0.63
CA ILE A 61 5.45 6.28 -0.11
C ILE A 61 4.71 7.08 0.97
N VAL A 62 5.08 6.88 2.23
CA VAL A 62 4.47 7.57 3.38
C VAL A 62 5.54 8.22 4.22
N GLY A 63 5.48 9.54 4.38
CA GLY A 63 6.45 10.27 5.19
C GLY A 63 6.32 11.78 5.03
N ASP A 64 7.32 12.49 5.51
CA ASP A 64 7.46 13.93 5.26
C ASP A 64 7.89 14.22 3.81
N VAL A 65 7.92 15.51 3.45
CA VAL A 65 8.21 15.97 2.08
C VAL A 65 9.60 15.54 1.61
N ASP A 66 10.60 15.55 2.48
CA ASP A 66 11.98 15.21 2.12
C ASP A 66 12.11 13.69 1.88
N PHE A 67 11.45 12.88 2.72
CA PHE A 67 11.35 11.44 2.52
C PHE A 67 10.62 11.10 1.21
N VAL A 68 9.46 11.73 0.96
CA VAL A 68 8.68 11.51 -0.26
C VAL A 68 9.51 11.82 -1.50
N ARG A 69 10.21 12.96 -1.53
CA ARG A 69 11.10 13.34 -2.63
C ARG A 69 12.20 12.32 -2.88
N LYS A 70 12.83 11.82 -1.81
CA LYS A 70 13.87 10.79 -1.92
C LYS A 70 13.30 9.48 -2.51
N GLN A 71 12.13 9.05 -2.06
CA GLN A 71 11.55 7.78 -2.50
C GLN A 71 11.02 7.82 -3.92
N ILE A 72 10.51 8.97 -4.40
CA ILE A 72 10.15 9.15 -5.82
C ILE A 72 11.32 8.78 -6.72
N ALA A 73 12.52 9.31 -6.44
CA ALA A 73 13.72 9.01 -7.24
C ALA A 73 14.13 7.52 -7.18
N VAL A 74 13.94 6.87 -6.03
CA VAL A 74 14.22 5.43 -5.88
C VAL A 74 13.26 4.60 -6.74
N TRP A 75 11.96 4.94 -6.71
CA TRP A 75 10.92 4.22 -7.44
C TRP A 75 11.06 4.42 -8.96
N GLU A 76 11.38 5.64 -9.40
CA GLU A 76 11.72 5.91 -10.81
C GLU A 76 12.92 5.08 -11.28
N ALA A 77 13.99 5.01 -10.48
CA ALA A 77 15.16 4.19 -10.79
C ALA A 77 14.85 2.67 -10.83
N ALA A 78 13.83 2.23 -10.07
CA ALA A 78 13.30 0.87 -10.11
C ALA A 78 12.38 0.60 -11.32
N GLY A 79 12.13 1.60 -12.16
CA GLY A 79 11.35 1.48 -13.40
C GLY A 79 9.86 1.81 -13.26
N VAL A 80 9.44 2.44 -12.16
CA VAL A 80 8.07 2.94 -12.02
C VAL A 80 7.84 4.11 -12.97
N THR A 81 6.87 3.98 -13.88
CA THR A 81 6.55 5.03 -14.88
C THR A 81 5.33 5.87 -14.53
N MET A 82 4.54 5.45 -13.54
CA MET A 82 3.32 6.14 -13.12
C MET A 82 3.06 5.90 -11.64
N MET A 83 2.83 6.97 -10.90
CA MET A 83 2.41 6.94 -9.50
C MET A 83 1.02 7.56 -9.37
N VAL A 84 0.19 6.98 -8.51
CA VAL A 84 -1.12 7.54 -8.16
C VAL A 84 -1.00 8.29 -6.85
N ILE A 85 -1.32 9.59 -6.90
CA ILE A 85 -1.18 10.48 -5.74
C ILE A 85 -2.57 10.77 -5.17
N GLY A 86 -2.76 10.46 -3.88
CA GLY A 86 -3.93 10.88 -3.13
C GLY A 86 -3.72 12.26 -2.52
N ALA A 87 -4.54 13.24 -2.89
CA ALA A 87 -4.54 14.57 -2.29
C ALA A 87 -5.93 14.96 -1.77
N ARG A 88 -5.97 15.70 -0.66
CA ARG A 88 -7.21 16.16 -0.01
C ARG A 88 -7.62 17.57 -0.41
N SER A 89 -6.75 18.30 -1.12
CA SER A 89 -7.02 19.65 -1.63
C SER A 89 -6.22 19.96 -2.90
N PRO A 90 -6.66 20.93 -3.73
CA PRO A 90 -5.87 21.44 -4.86
C PRO A 90 -4.52 22.03 -4.45
N GLU A 91 -4.41 22.62 -3.26
CA GLU A 91 -3.16 23.15 -2.71
C GLU A 91 -2.16 22.02 -2.48
N GLN A 92 -2.61 20.93 -1.87
CA GLN A 92 -1.77 19.75 -1.65
C GLN A 92 -1.33 19.11 -2.98
N ILE A 93 -2.18 19.12 -4.03
CA ILE A 93 -1.78 18.70 -5.37
C ILE A 93 -0.63 19.56 -5.90
N ARG A 94 -0.70 20.88 -5.72
CA ARG A 94 0.35 21.81 -6.18
C ARG A 94 1.67 21.61 -5.44
N GLU A 95 1.62 21.36 -4.13
CA GLU A 95 2.80 21.05 -3.33
C GLU A 95 3.46 19.73 -3.79
N LEU A 96 2.67 18.68 -3.99
CA LEU A 96 3.16 17.37 -4.45
C LEU A 96 3.68 17.43 -5.90
N ALA A 97 3.04 18.20 -6.77
CA ALA A 97 3.50 18.41 -8.14
C ALA A 97 4.87 19.09 -8.21
N ALA A 98 5.26 19.87 -7.19
CA ALA A 98 6.58 20.47 -7.10
C ALA A 98 7.67 19.51 -6.57
N LEU A 99 7.32 18.27 -6.24
CA LEU A 99 8.27 17.21 -5.85
C LEU A 99 8.68 16.31 -7.02
N LEU A 100 7.95 16.39 -8.13
CA LEU A 100 8.25 15.76 -9.43
C LEU A 100 9.12 16.71 -10.27
#